data_AF-F3UYE4-F1
#
_entry.id   AF-F3UYE4-F1
#
_cell.length_a   1.000
_cell.length_b   1.000
_cell.length_c   1.000
_cell.angle_alpha   90.00
_cell.angle_beta   90.00
_cell.angle_gamma   90.00
#
_symmetry.space_group_name_H-M   'P 1'
#
loop_
_entity.id
_entity.type
_entity.pdbx_description
1 polymer ?
#
loop_
_entity_poly.entity_id
_entity_poly.type
_entity_poly.pdbx_seq_one_letter_code
_entity_poly.pdbx_strand_id
1 'polypeptide(L)'
;MEKEQRRREAMIYLVNASPNRNGNSFKLGHFFLRDRDYEALQLVDYHIEQYGQSAENDQFFQVYEQLSQADVLVFTSPIYWWSFSGLLKTLLDRVADVHEPLLPELRTQI
;
A
#
# COMPACT_ATOMS: atom_id res chain seq x y z
N MET A 1 5.21 2.04 -39.04
CA MET A 1 6.25 2.43 -38.07
C MET A 1 5.65 2.43 -36.66
N GLU A 2 5.16 1.27 -36.19
CA GLU A 2 4.43 1.13 -34.90
C GLU A 2 4.94 -0.08 -34.10
N LYS A 3 6.18 -0.51 -34.34
CA LYS A 3 6.84 -1.49 -33.47
C LYS A 3 7.65 -0.70 -32.43
N GLU A 4 7.54 -1.12 -31.17
CA GLU A 4 8.19 -0.55 -29.99
C GLU A 4 7.53 0.71 -29.36
N GLN A 5 6.26 0.63 -28.99
CA GLN A 5 5.87 1.26 -27.71
C GLN A 5 6.65 0.48 -26.63
N ARG A 6 7.86 0.92 -26.29
CA ARG A 6 8.64 0.38 -25.17
C ARG A 6 7.70 0.35 -23.96
N ARG A 7 7.30 -0.83 -23.51
CA ARG A 7 6.62 -0.97 -22.21
C ARG A 7 7.60 -0.42 -21.19
N ARG A 8 7.27 0.72 -20.58
CA ARG A 8 8.00 1.17 -19.39
C ARG A 8 8.02 0.02 -18.40
N GLU A 9 9.13 -0.16 -17.71
CA GLU A 9 9.17 -1.09 -16.59
C GLU A 9 8.12 -0.65 -15.57
N ALA A 10 7.32 -1.61 -15.08
CA ALA A 10 6.26 -1.33 -14.14
C ALA A 10 6.85 -0.92 -12.80
N MET A 11 6.34 0.15 -12.19
CA MET A 11 6.74 0.54 -10.83
C MET A 11 6.08 -0.39 -9.83
N ILE A 12 6.88 -1.25 -9.18
CA ILE A 12 6.41 -2.25 -8.23
C ILE A 12 6.76 -1.81 -6.81
N TYR A 13 5.78 -1.82 -5.90
CA TYR A 13 6.02 -1.72 -4.46
C TYR A 13 5.79 -3.05 -3.75
N LEU A 14 6.79 -3.50 -3.00
CA LEU A 14 6.65 -4.54 -1.99
C LEU A 14 6.26 -3.88 -0.67
N VAL A 15 5.01 -4.04 -0.26
CA VAL A 15 4.47 -3.50 0.99
C VAL A 15 4.58 -4.58 2.07
N ASN A 16 5.51 -4.40 3.01
CA ASN A 16 5.65 -5.29 4.16
C ASN A 16 4.78 -4.83 5.32
N ALA A 17 3.80 -5.65 5.67
CA ALA A 17 2.90 -5.43 6.80
C ALA A 17 3.28 -6.24 8.04
N SER A 18 4.49 -6.81 8.08
CA SER A 18 5.06 -7.39 9.29
C SER A 18 5.65 -6.30 10.19
N PRO A 19 5.55 -6.43 11.53
CA PRO A 19 6.31 -5.56 12.45
C PRO A 19 7.83 -5.76 12.33
N ASN A 20 8.27 -6.89 11.76
CA ASN A 20 9.68 -7.19 11.55
C ASN A 20 10.09 -6.87 10.11
N ARG A 21 10.97 -5.87 9.93
CA ARG A 21 11.47 -5.39 8.63
C ARG A 21 12.14 -6.50 7.81
N ASN A 22 12.92 -7.35 8.47
CA ASN A 22 13.65 -8.47 7.84
C ASN A 22 13.06 -9.85 8.21
N GLY A 23 11.76 -9.88 8.56
CA GLY A 23 11.05 -11.10 8.93
C GLY A 23 10.74 -12.02 7.75
N ASN A 24 10.08 -13.15 8.03
CA ASN A 24 9.74 -14.15 7.02
C ASN A 24 8.84 -13.61 5.91
N SER A 25 7.86 -12.76 6.24
CA SER A 25 6.96 -12.15 5.25
C SER A 25 7.72 -11.29 4.24
N PHE A 26 8.65 -10.46 4.72
CA PHE A 26 9.49 -9.65 3.85
C PHE A 26 10.42 -10.51 2.99
N LYS A 27 11.10 -11.50 3.59
CA LYS A 27 11.97 -12.44 2.85
C LYS A 27 11.22 -13.19 1.76
N LEU A 28 9.97 -13.61 2.03
CA LEU A 28 9.12 -14.27 1.05
C LEU A 28 8.78 -13.32 -0.11
N GLY A 29 8.40 -12.07 0.16
CA GLY A 29 8.14 -11.07 -0.86
C GLY A 29 9.37 -10.75 -1.71
N HIS A 30 10.52 -10.56 -1.06
CA HIS A 30 11.81 -10.36 -1.74
C HIS A 30 12.15 -11.56 -2.65
N PHE A 31 11.98 -12.79 -2.17
CA PHE A 31 12.20 -13.98 -2.98
C PHE A 31 11.22 -14.09 -4.16
N PHE A 32 9.96 -13.71 -3.96
CA PHE A 32 8.94 -13.68 -5.01
C PHE A 32 9.28 -12.67 -6.12
N LEU A 33 9.90 -11.54 -5.77
CA LEU A 33 10.27 -10.46 -6.67
C LEU A 33 11.74 -10.47 -7.11
N ARG A 34 12.51 -11.54 -6.83
CA ARG A 34 13.98 -11.58 -7.00
C ARG A 34 14.52 -11.24 -8.40
N ASP A 35 13.69 -11.40 -9.44
CA ASP A 35 14.03 -11.14 -10.84
C ASP A 35 13.34 -9.87 -11.38
N ARG A 36 12.94 -8.96 -10.49
CA ARG A 36 12.22 -7.71 -10.78
C ARG A 36 12.78 -6.57 -9.94
N ASP A 37 12.84 -5.38 -10.52
CA ASP A 37 13.09 -4.16 -9.75
C ASP A 37 11.82 -3.75 -8.99
N TYR A 38 11.99 -3.38 -7.73
CA TYR A 38 10.89 -2.96 -6.86
C TYR A 38 11.39 -2.07 -5.71
N GLU A 39 10.49 -1.26 -5.15
CA GLU A 39 10.72 -0.52 -3.92
C GLU A 39 10.04 -1.20 -2.73
N ALA A 40 10.71 -1.24 -1.58
CA ALA A 40 10.14 -1.80 -0.35
C ALA A 40 9.58 -0.71 0.54
N LEU A 41 8.29 -0.81 0.90
CA LEU A 41 7.68 0.02 1.94
C LEU A 41 7.42 -0.83 3.19
N GLN A 42 7.90 -0.37 4.34
CA GLN A 42 7.77 -1.04 5.63
C GLN A 42 6.64 -0.36 6.42
N LEU A 43 5.45 -0.96 6.49
CA LEU A 43 4.31 -0.31 7.16
C LEU A 43 4.55 -0.04 8.65
N VAL A 44 5.41 -0.83 9.29
CA VAL A 44 5.78 -0.63 10.70
C VAL A 44 6.51 0.70 10.96
N ASP A 45 7.09 1.31 9.92
CA ASP A 45 7.82 2.58 10.04
C ASP A 45 6.88 3.80 9.99
N TYR A 46 5.57 3.60 9.75
CA TYR A 46 4.59 4.67 9.62
C TYR A 46 3.56 4.61 10.72
N HIS A 47 3.19 5.78 11.25
CA HIS A 47 2.07 5.93 12.15
C HIS A 47 0.79 6.11 11.32
N ILE A 48 -0.02 5.07 11.21
CA ILE A 48 -1.30 5.11 10.50
C ILE A 48 -2.40 4.88 11.53
N GLU A 49 -3.28 5.85 11.68
CA GLU A 49 -4.40 5.75 12.60
C GLU A 49 -5.47 4.76 12.11
N GLN A 50 -6.27 4.23 13.03
CA GLN A 50 -7.39 3.37 12.67
C GLN A 50 -8.46 4.15 11.91
N TYR A 51 -9.24 3.46 11.08
CA TYR A 51 -10.35 4.08 10.36
C TYR A 51 -11.32 4.79 11.33
N GLY A 52 -11.66 6.05 11.03
CA GLY A 52 -12.47 6.92 11.89
C GLY A 52 -11.72 7.59 13.05
N GLN A 53 -10.40 7.39 13.17
CA GLN A 53 -9.54 8.10 14.11
C GLN A 53 -8.68 9.13 13.37
N SER A 54 -8.24 10.17 14.09
CA SER A 54 -7.40 11.23 13.56
C SER A 54 -6.40 11.69 14.61
N ALA A 55 -5.14 11.83 14.21
CA ALA A 55 -4.07 12.40 15.01
C ALA A 55 -3.24 13.36 14.15
N GLU A 56 -2.55 14.33 14.78
CA GLU A 56 -1.72 15.31 14.06
C GLU A 56 -0.58 14.66 13.26
N ASN A 57 -0.10 13.50 13.71
CA ASN A 57 0.99 12.75 13.11
C ASN A 57 0.51 11.53 12.30
N ASP A 58 -0.77 11.45 11.90
CA ASP A 58 -1.25 10.38 11.03
C ASP A 58 -0.61 10.49 9.64
N GLN A 59 0.09 9.44 9.23
CA GLN A 59 0.87 9.37 7.99
C GLN A 59 0.14 8.57 6.90
N PHE A 60 -1.15 8.26 7.07
CA PHE A 60 -1.93 7.53 6.08
C PHE A 60 -1.80 8.11 4.66
N PHE A 61 -2.10 9.41 4.48
CA PHE A 61 -2.09 10.02 3.15
C PHE A 61 -0.69 10.07 2.53
N GLN A 62 0.37 10.21 3.34
CA GLN A 62 1.76 10.11 2.87
C GLN A 62 2.03 8.73 2.26
N VAL A 63 1.63 7.65 2.96
CA VAL A 63 1.79 6.27 2.45
C VAL A 63 0.90 6.05 1.24
N TYR A 64 -0.34 6.51 1.28
CA TYR A 64 -1.30 6.38 0.18
C TYR A 64 -0.78 7.05 -1.11
N GLU A 65 -0.31 8.30 -1.03
CA GLU A 65 0.24 9.02 -2.19
C GLU A 65 1.40 8.26 -2.81
N GLN A 66 2.34 7.76 -1.99
CA GLN A 66 3.47 6.97 -2.46
C GLN A 66 3.01 5.68 -3.18
N LEU A 67 2.12 4.91 -2.57
CA LEU A 67 1.61 3.66 -3.13
C LEU A 67 0.70 3.88 -4.35
N SER A 68 0.02 5.03 -4.44
CA SER A 68 -0.90 5.35 -5.55
C SER A 68 -0.19 5.53 -6.90
N GLN A 69 1.12 5.81 -6.88
CA GLN A 69 1.93 5.93 -8.09
C GLN A 69 2.35 4.58 -8.68
N ALA A 70 2.20 3.48 -7.91
CA ALA A 70 2.65 2.16 -8.32
C ALA A 70 1.76 1.59 -9.44
N ASP A 71 2.38 0.90 -10.41
CA ASP A 71 1.65 0.06 -11.36
C ASP A 71 1.19 -1.25 -10.69
N VAL A 72 1.97 -1.74 -9.71
CA VAL A 72 1.71 -3.00 -9.00
C VAL A 72 2.05 -2.86 -7.53
N LEU A 73 1.12 -3.28 -6.67
CA LEU A 73 1.34 -3.44 -5.24
C LEU A 73 1.41 -4.93 -4.88
N VAL A 74 2.47 -5.34 -4.18
CA VAL A 74 2.64 -6.68 -3.62
C VAL A 74 2.61 -6.58 -2.10
N PHE A 75 1.51 -7.01 -1.49
CA PHE A 75 1.38 -7.02 -0.04
C PHE A 75 1.97 -8.32 0.53
N THR A 76 2.78 -8.18 1.58
CA THR A 76 3.22 -9.31 2.40
C THR A 76 2.80 -9.09 3.84
N SER A 77 2.26 -10.13 4.47
CA SER A 77 1.74 -10.04 5.82
C SER A 77 1.96 -11.36 6.55
N PRO A 78 2.31 -11.34 7.84
CA PRO A 78 2.18 -12.51 8.68
C PRO A 78 0.68 -12.79 8.93
N ILE A 79 0.34 -14.07 9.11
CA ILE A 79 -1.01 -14.43 9.53
C ILE A 79 -1.08 -14.39 11.05
N TYR A 80 -1.88 -13.48 11.58
CA TYR A 80 -2.17 -13.37 13.01
C TYR A 80 -3.66 -13.62 13.21
N TRP A 81 -4.00 -14.56 14.10
CA TRP A 81 -5.39 -14.91 14.39
C TRP A 81 -6.25 -15.16 13.14
N TRP A 82 -5.74 -15.98 12.21
CA TRP A 82 -6.43 -16.37 10.97
C TRP A 82 -6.68 -15.24 9.97
N SER A 83 -6.03 -14.09 10.13
CA SER A 83 -6.16 -12.96 9.20
C SER A 83 -4.80 -12.29 8.95
N PHE A 84 -4.80 -11.31 8.04
CA PHE A 84 -3.65 -10.42 7.84
C PHE A 84 -3.31 -9.66 9.13
N SER A 85 -2.08 -9.16 9.21
CA SER A 85 -1.65 -8.28 10.29
C SER A 85 -2.54 -7.04 10.42
N GLY A 86 -2.63 -6.53 11.66
CA GLY A 86 -3.33 -5.28 11.96
C GLY A 86 -2.82 -4.10 11.12
N LEU A 87 -1.50 -4.02 10.88
CA LEU A 87 -0.90 -3.00 10.00
C LEU A 87 -1.51 -3.00 8.60
N LEU A 88 -1.64 -4.18 7.97
CA LEU A 88 -2.23 -4.27 6.63
C LEU A 88 -3.71 -3.91 6.69
N LYS A 89 -4.44 -4.42 7.70
CA LYS A 89 -5.87 -4.18 7.80
C LYS A 89 -6.19 -2.70 8.02
N THR A 90 -5.42 -2.02 8.88
CA THR A 90 -5.53 -0.57 9.09
C THR A 90 -5.27 0.20 7.80
N LEU A 91 -4.20 -0.10 7.05
CA LEU A 91 -3.95 0.54 5.76
C LEU A 91 -5.13 0.37 4.79
N LEU A 92 -5.66 -0.86 4.67
CA LEU A 92 -6.76 -1.16 3.76
C LEU A 92 -8.06 -0.48 4.18
N ASP A 93 -8.37 -0.45 5.48
CA ASP A 93 -9.58 0.21 5.99
C ASP A 93 -9.52 1.71 5.77
N ARG A 94 -8.35 2.33 5.93
CA ARG A 94 -8.13 3.76 5.69
C ARG A 94 -8.26 4.16 4.21
N VAL A 95 -8.22 3.22 3.26
CA VAL A 95 -8.55 3.53 1.85
C VAL A 95 -9.99 4.06 1.73
N ALA A 96 -10.88 3.75 2.66
CA ALA A 96 -12.23 4.32 2.69
C ALA A 96 -12.27 5.85 2.96
N ASP A 97 -11.18 6.44 3.47
CA ASP A 97 -11.03 7.90 3.61
C ASP A 97 -10.62 8.58 2.30
N VAL A 98 -10.22 7.80 1.30
CA VAL A 98 -9.94 8.32 -0.03
C VAL A 98 -11.26 8.52 -0.74
N HIS A 99 -11.79 9.74 -0.65
CA HIS A 99 -12.88 10.15 -1.51
C HIS A 99 -12.35 10.21 -2.95
N GLU A 100 -12.82 9.30 -3.81
CA GLU A 100 -12.83 9.58 -5.26
C GLU A 100 -13.45 10.97 -5.44
N PRO A 101 -12.97 11.84 -6.37
CA PRO A 101 -13.70 13.05 -6.65
C PRO A 101 -15.13 12.64 -7.00
N LEU A 102 -16.07 12.92 -6.09
CA LEU A 102 -17.48 12.67 -6.29
C LEU A 102 -17.80 13.18 -7.69
N LEU A 103 -18.39 12.30 -8.51
CA LEU A 103 -18.95 12.72 -9.77
C LEU A 103 -19.72 14.02 -9.51
N PRO A 104 -19.52 15.08 -10.33
CA PRO A 104 -20.03 16.42 -10.03
C PRO A 104 -21.50 16.45 -9.55
N GLU A 105 -22.32 15.54 -10.06
CA GLU A 105 -23.73 15.32 -9.72
C GLU A 105 -24.03 14.84 -8.28
N LEU A 106 -23.06 14.29 -7.55
CA LEU A 106 -23.23 13.80 -6.17
C LEU A 106 -22.78 14.82 -5.11
N ARG A 107 -22.24 15.98 -5.53
CA ARG A 107 -21.74 17.03 -4.62
C ARG A 107 -22.83 17.81 -3.90
N THR A 108 -24.09 17.71 -4.34
CA THR A 108 -25.20 18.54 -3.81
C THR A 108 -26.08 17.83 -2.78
N GLN A 109 -25.70 16.64 -2.32
CA GLN A 109 -26.51 15.81 -1.40
C GLN A 109 -25.91 15.64 0.01
N ILE A 110 -24.90 16.45 0.35
CA ILE A 110 -24.32 16.54 1.71
C ILE A 110 -24.26 18.02 2.08
#